data_AF-A0A2N5KKL4-F1
#
_entry.id   AF-A0A2N5KKL4-F1
#
_cell.length_a   1.000
_cell.length_b   1.000
_cell.length_c   1.000
_cell.angle_alpha   90.00
_cell.angle_beta   90.00
_cell.angle_gamma   90.00
#
_symmetry.space_group_name_H-M   'P 1'
#
loop_
_entity.id
_entity.type
_entity.pdbx_description
1 polymer ?
#
loop_
_entity_poly.entity_id
_entity_poly.type
_entity_poly.pdbx_seq_one_letter_code
_entity_poly.pdbx_strand_id
1 'polypeptide(L)'
;MDTTTVPAKTTRLQRGVRLHCERGAQITRTTGGTYIVPSCTGEGRYVVYLGEVTTCSCPDSRRAKASGEFCKHVHAAAIVAAKRRAARRRAS
;
A
#
# COMPACT_ATOMS: atom_id res chain seq x y z
N MET A 1 20.78 2.73 -34.61
CA MET A 1 20.88 1.92 -33.38
C MET A 1 19.74 2.37 -32.48
N ASP A 2 18.60 1.70 -32.56
CA ASP A 2 17.40 2.05 -31.79
C ASP A 2 17.48 1.41 -30.40
N THR A 3 17.78 2.23 -29.39
CA THR A 3 17.76 1.80 -28.00
C THR A 3 16.31 1.83 -27.50
N THR A 4 15.53 0.81 -27.85
CA THR A 4 14.18 0.62 -27.30
C THR A 4 14.27 0.43 -25.80
N THR A 5 14.09 1.52 -25.06
CA THR A 5 14.03 1.51 -23.60
C THR A 5 12.69 0.90 -23.21
N VAL A 6 12.66 -0.41 -22.98
CA VAL A 6 11.51 -1.07 -22.37
C VAL A 6 11.32 -0.44 -20.99
N PRO A 7 10.21 0.25 -20.70
CA PRO A 7 10.03 0.85 -19.39
C PRO A 7 10.05 -0.27 -18.35
N ALA A 8 11.02 -0.18 -17.41
CA ALA A 8 11.16 -1.16 -16.36
C ALA A 8 9.84 -1.31 -15.61
N LYS A 9 9.28 -2.52 -15.61
CA LYS A 9 8.01 -2.81 -14.93
C LYS A 9 8.16 -2.52 -13.44
N THR A 10 7.48 -1.47 -12.96
CA THR A 10 7.57 -1.08 -11.54
C THR A 10 7.11 -2.19 -10.59
N THR A 11 7.81 -2.39 -9.48
CA THR A 11 7.49 -3.41 -8.48
C THR A 11 6.23 -3.06 -7.69
N ARG A 12 5.64 -4.03 -6.98
CA ARG A 12 4.49 -3.76 -6.07
C ARG A 12 4.85 -2.79 -4.96
N LEU A 13 6.08 -2.87 -4.44
CA LEU A 13 6.62 -1.93 -3.47
C LEU A 13 6.70 -0.50 -4.02
N GLN A 14 7.31 -0.31 -5.19
CA GLN A 14 7.42 1.01 -5.84
C GLN A 14 6.03 1.62 -6.08
N ARG A 15 5.07 0.82 -6.55
CA ARG A 15 3.68 1.25 -6.72
C ARG A 15 3.01 1.60 -5.39
N GLY A 16 3.35 0.91 -4.30
CA GLY A 16 2.86 1.23 -2.96
C GLY A 16 3.42 2.54 -2.40
N VAL A 17 4.72 2.79 -2.61
CA VAL A 17 5.35 4.07 -2.27
C VAL A 17 4.69 5.20 -3.05
N ARG A 18 4.51 5.04 -4.37
CA ARG A 18 3.83 6.01 -5.22
C ARG A 18 2.40 6.29 -4.73
N LEU A 19 1.62 5.25 -4.43
CA LEU A 19 0.26 5.42 -3.90
C LEU A 19 0.25 6.20 -2.57
N HIS A 20 1.21 5.93 -1.67
CA HIS A 20 1.34 6.71 -0.44
C HIS A 20 1.69 8.18 -0.72
N CYS A 21 2.60 8.46 -1.66
CA CYS A 21 2.95 9.84 -2.02
C CYS A 21 1.77 10.60 -2.61
N GLU A 22 1.03 9.99 -3.54
CA GLU A 22 -0.08 10.65 -4.24
C GLU A 22 -1.35 10.76 -3.39
N ARG A 23 -1.66 9.74 -2.58
CA ARG A 23 -2.96 9.59 -1.93
C ARG A 23 -2.89 9.21 -0.44
N GLY A 24 -1.70 9.24 0.17
CA GLY A 24 -1.49 8.81 1.55
C GLY A 24 -2.33 9.59 2.58
N ALA A 25 -2.66 10.85 2.30
CA ALA A 25 -3.55 11.66 3.14
C ALA A 25 -4.99 11.11 3.20
N GLN A 26 -5.43 10.37 2.17
CA GLN A 26 -6.76 9.75 2.12
C GLN A 26 -6.80 8.38 2.82
N ILE A 27 -5.65 7.84 3.24
CA ILE A 27 -5.57 6.56 3.92
C ILE A 27 -5.99 6.75 5.39
N THR A 28 -7.16 6.23 5.73
CA THR A 28 -7.73 6.31 7.07
C THR A 28 -7.52 5.00 7.81
N ARG A 29 -7.25 5.09 9.12
CA ARG A 29 -7.25 3.92 10.01
C ARG A 29 -8.63 3.85 10.63
N THR A 30 -9.23 2.66 10.66
CA THR A 30 -10.49 2.42 11.37
C THR A 30 -10.17 1.87 12.77
N THR A 31 -10.23 0.55 12.96
CA THR A 31 -10.01 -0.15 14.24
C THR A 31 -9.08 -1.35 14.05
N GLY A 32 -8.48 -1.86 15.13
CA GLY A 32 -7.74 -3.14 15.10
C GLY A 32 -6.51 -3.20 14.18
N GLY A 33 -6.00 -2.07 13.66
CA GLY A 33 -4.93 -2.11 12.64
C GLY A 33 -5.45 -2.24 11.20
N THR A 34 -6.75 -2.01 11.01
CA THR A 34 -7.41 -1.92 9.71
C THR A 34 -7.30 -0.51 9.13
N TYR A 35 -7.08 -0.44 7.82
CA TYR A 35 -6.94 0.77 7.03
C TYR A 35 -7.85 0.71 5.81
N ILE A 36 -8.44 1.85 5.48
CA ILE A 36 -9.12 2.07 4.20
C ILE A 36 -8.13 2.77 3.28
N VAL A 37 -7.82 2.13 2.16
CA VAL A 37 -6.81 2.61 1.19
C VAL A 37 -7.49 2.89 -0.14
N PRO A 38 -7.31 4.06 -0.76
CA PRO A 38 -7.90 4.36 -2.04
C PRO A 38 -7.25 3.53 -3.16
N SER A 39 -8.01 3.31 -4.23
CA SER A 39 -7.48 2.84 -5.50
C SER A 39 -6.54 3.86 -6.11
N CYS A 40 -5.57 3.38 -6.89
CA CYS A 40 -4.67 4.26 -7.64
C CYS A 40 -5.26 4.73 -8.99
N THR A 41 -6.31 4.08 -9.50
CA THR A 41 -6.86 4.32 -10.85
C THR A 41 -8.33 4.73 -10.85
N GLY A 42 -8.94 4.97 -9.68
CA GLY A 42 -10.36 5.36 -9.59
C GLY A 42 -10.78 5.66 -8.15
N GLU A 43 -12.09 5.67 -7.91
CA GLU A 43 -12.69 6.03 -6.61
C GLU A 43 -12.85 4.85 -5.64
N GLY A 44 -12.59 3.62 -6.12
CA GLY A 44 -12.67 2.42 -5.30
C GLY A 44 -11.78 2.51 -4.06
N ARG A 45 -12.17 1.81 -2.99
CA ARG A 45 -11.42 1.72 -1.74
C ARG A 45 -11.25 0.27 -1.35
N TYR A 46 -10.12 -0.06 -0.74
CA TYR A 46 -9.78 -1.40 -0.30
C TYR A 46 -9.48 -1.41 1.20
N VAL A 47 -9.93 -2.47 1.84
CA VAL A 47 -9.66 -2.72 3.26
C VAL A 47 -8.34 -3.44 3.35
N VAL A 48 -7.43 -2.91 4.16
CA VAL A 48 -6.14 -3.51 4.48
C VAL A 48 -6.08 -3.78 5.97
N TYR A 49 -5.80 -5.02 6.35
CA TYR A 49 -5.55 -5.38 7.74
C TYR A 49 -4.04 -5.61 7.94
N LEU A 50 -3.43 -4.85 8.86
CA LEU A 50 -2.01 -4.94 9.23
C LEU A 50 -1.83 -5.56 10.62
N GLY A 51 -2.49 -6.70 10.86
CA GLY A 51 -2.31 -7.52 12.05
C GLY A 51 -1.39 -8.71 11.80
N GLU A 52 -1.58 -9.77 12.59
CA GLU A 52 -0.81 -11.03 12.51
C GLU A 52 -0.85 -11.63 11.10
N VAL A 53 -2.04 -11.75 10.52
CA VAL A 53 -2.22 -12.13 9.12
C VAL A 53 -2.50 -10.88 8.30
N THR A 54 -1.51 -10.42 7.54
CA THR A 54 -1.68 -9.24 6.68
C THR A 54 -2.57 -9.58 5.48
N THR A 55 -3.66 -8.83 5.30
CA THR A 55 -4.61 -9.04 4.20
C THR A 55 -5.02 -7.74 3.50
N CYS A 56 -5.51 -7.88 2.27
CA CYS A 56 -6.08 -6.78 1.51
C CYS A 56 -7.23 -7.27 0.62
N SER A 57 -8.33 -6.51 0.59
CA SER A 57 -9.51 -6.83 -0.24
C SER A 57 -9.33 -6.52 -1.73
N CYS A 58 -8.19 -5.97 -2.16
CA CYS A 58 -7.99 -5.64 -3.57
C CYS A 58 -7.76 -6.90 -4.44
N PRO A 59 -8.17 -6.88 -5.73
CA PRO A 59 -7.99 -8.02 -6.63
C PRO A 59 -6.52 -8.44 -6.86
N ASP A 60 -5.57 -7.51 -6.67
CA ASP A 60 -4.13 -7.79 -6.81
C ASP A 60 -3.54 -8.52 -5.59
N SER A 61 -4.27 -8.62 -4.47
CA SER A 61 -3.73 -9.25 -3.24
C SER A 61 -3.44 -10.74 -3.44
N ARG A 62 -4.35 -11.47 -4.11
CA ARG A 62 -4.19 -12.90 -4.41
C ARG A 62 -2.97 -13.15 -5.31
N ARG A 63 -2.80 -12.31 -6.33
CA ARG A 63 -1.66 -12.40 -7.27
C ARG A 63 -0.34 -12.06 -6.59
N ALA A 64 -0.32 -11.06 -5.71
CA ALA A 64 0.87 -10.74 -4.93
C ALA A 64 1.26 -11.90 -4.01
N LYS A 65 0.28 -12.45 -3.28
CA LYS A 65 0.49 -13.56 -2.34
C LYS A 65 1.05 -14.81 -3.01
N ALA A 66 0.60 -15.14 -4.22
CA ALA A 66 1.11 -16.28 -5.00
C ALA A 66 2.61 -16.17 -5.33
N SER A 67 3.14 -14.95 -5.37
CA SER A 67 4.57 -14.67 -5.58
C SER A 67 5.32 -14.38 -4.27
N GLY A 68 4.71 -14.60 -3.11
CA GLY A 68 5.31 -14.26 -1.80
C GLY A 68 5.40 -12.75 -1.52
N GLU A 69 4.69 -11.92 -2.30
CA GLU A 69 4.71 -10.47 -2.17
C GLU A 69 3.42 -9.91 -1.56
N PHE A 70 3.47 -8.64 -1.14
CA PHE A 70 2.28 -7.86 -0.80
C PHE A 70 1.84 -6.98 -1.96
N CYS A 71 0.52 -6.72 -2.03
CA CYS A 71 0.00 -5.75 -3.00
C CYS A 71 0.40 -4.31 -2.61
N LYS A 72 0.34 -3.40 -3.57
CA LYS A 72 0.67 -1.97 -3.36
C LYS A 72 -0.12 -1.30 -2.22
N HIS A 73 -1.37 -1.72 -1.98
CA HIS A 73 -2.20 -1.13 -0.91
C HIS A 73 -1.69 -1.48 0.49
N VAL A 74 -1.16 -2.71 0.67
CA VAL A 74 -0.53 -3.12 1.93
C VAL A 74 0.71 -2.29 2.19
N HIS A 75 1.56 -2.09 1.18
CA HIS A 75 2.75 -1.24 1.31
C HIS A 75 2.38 0.21 1.65
N ALA A 76 1.39 0.79 0.97
CA ALA A 76 0.93 2.16 1.26
C ALA A 76 0.40 2.28 2.70
N ALA A 77 -0.44 1.34 3.14
CA ALA A 77 -0.96 1.30 4.51
C ALA A 77 0.17 1.13 5.54
N ALA A 78 1.17 0.29 5.26
CA ALA A 78 2.31 0.06 6.15
C ALA A 78 3.14 1.33 6.35
N ILE A 79 3.34 2.14 5.31
CA ILE A 79 4.02 3.43 5.41
C ILE A 79 3.23 4.38 6.32
N VAL A 80 1.92 4.51 6.13
CA VAL A 80 1.05 5.34 6.98
C VAL A 80 1.09 4.87 8.43
N ALA A 81 1.02 3.56 8.66
CA ALA A 81 1.10 2.97 9.99
C ALA A 81 2.45 3.28 10.66
N ALA A 82 3.57 3.13 9.94
CA ALA A 82 4.91 3.43 10.44
C ALA A 82 5.06 4.91 10.80
N LYS A 83 4.62 5.83 9.93
CA LYS A 83 4.64 7.28 10.19
C LYS A 83 3.83 7.64 11.44
N ARG A 84 2.62 7.07 11.58
CA ARG A 84 1.78 7.29 12.77
C ARG A 84 2.43 6.79 14.06
N ARG A 85 3.07 5.60 14.04
CA ARG A 85 3.82 5.08 15.19
C ARG A 85 5.00 5.99 15.54
N ALA A 86 5.75 6.46 14.55
CA ALA A 86 6.86 7.38 14.76
C ALA A 86 6.41 8.71 15.35
N ALA A 87 5.30 9.29 14.86
CA ALA A 87 4.73 10.52 15.41
C ALA A 87 4.33 10.37 16.89
N ARG A 88 3.69 9.25 17.26
CA ARG A 88 3.35 8.96 18.67
C ARG A 88 4.57 8.92 19.56
N ARG A 89 5.64 8.25 19.13
CA ARG A 89 6.91 8.18 19.88
C ARG A 89 7.61 9.54 20.06
N ARG A 90 7.36 10.50 19.17
CA ARG A 90 7.93 11.86 19.27
C ARG A 90 7.10 12.78 20.17
N ALA A 91 5.85 12.41 20.44
CA ALA A 91 4.92 13.18 21.28
C ALA A 91 4.85 12.65 22.72
N SER A 92 5.59 11.56 23.02
CA SER A 92 5.81 11.01 24.37
C SER A 92 7.15 11.51 24.88
#